data_AF-A0A432CIX9-F1
#
_entry.id   AF-A0A432CIX9-F1
#
_cell.length_a   1.000
_cell.length_b   1.000
_cell.length_c   1.000
_cell.angle_alpha   90.00
_cell.angle_beta   90.00
_cell.angle_gamma   90.00
#
_symmetry.space_group_name_H-M   'P 1'
#
loop_
_entity.id
_entity.type
_entity.pdbx_description
1 polymer ?
#
loop_
_entity_poly.entity_id
_entity_poly.type
_entity_poly.pdbx_seq_one_letter_code
_entity_poly.pdbx_strand_id
1 'polypeptide(L)' 'MPLFKIRYQTESNRLKNWDYSSEAIYFITLVAQNRECIFGTIADDKMTLNDNGKIIETEL' A
#
# COMPACT_ATOMS: atom_id res chain seq x y z
N MET A 1 -25.60 -10.67 -9.32
CA MET A 1 -25.23 -10.75 -7.89
C MET A 1 -25.69 -12.10 -7.36
N PRO A 2 -24.77 -13.05 -7.12
CA PRO A 2 -25.14 -14.34 -6.56
C PRO A 2 -25.65 -14.18 -5.12
N LEU A 3 -26.74 -14.88 -4.80
CA LEU A 3 -27.28 -14.98 -3.43
C LEU A 3 -26.59 -16.13 -2.72
N PHE A 4 -25.76 -15.84 -1.71
CA PHE A 4 -25.10 -16.86 -0.89
C PHE A 4 -25.44 -16.63 0.58
N LYS A 5 -25.93 -17.66 1.29
CA LYS A 5 -26.38 -17.56 2.69
C LYS A 5 -27.36 -16.39 2.95
N ILE A 6 -28.31 -16.15 2.04
CA ILE A 6 -29.32 -15.07 2.16
C ILE A 6 -28.66 -13.67 2.25
N ARG A 7 -27.49 -13.49 1.65
CA ARG A 7 -26.82 -12.19 1.48
C ARG A 7 -26.41 -12.03 0.02
N TYR A 8 -26.60 -10.84 -0.54
CA TYR A 8 -26.04 -10.51 -1.84
C TYR A 8 -24.54 -10.34 -1.68
N GLN A 9 -23.76 -11.10 -2.45
CA GLN A 9 -22.32 -10.95 -2.47
C GLN A 9 -21.91 -10.29 -3.79
N THR A 10 -21.13 -9.21 -3.70
CA THR A 10 -20.38 -8.70 -4.84
C THR A 10 -19.25 -9.66 -5.14
N GLU A 11 -19.08 -9.98 -6.42
CA GLU A 11 -17.93 -10.76 -6.86
C GLU A 11 -16.62 -10.01 -6.55
N SER A 12 -15.55 -10.76 -6.37
CA SER A 12 -14.23 -10.17 -6.17
C SER A 12 -13.74 -9.54 -7.46
N ASN A 13 -13.21 -8.31 -7.37
CA ASN A 13 -12.51 -7.66 -8.48
C ASN A 13 -11.09 -8.24 -8.71
N ARG A 14 -10.64 -9.16 -7.86
CA ARG A 14 -9.33 -9.80 -7.99
C ARG A 14 -9.28 -10.68 -9.24
N LEU A 15 -8.13 -10.70 -9.90
CA LEU A 15 -7.89 -11.57 -11.04
C LEU A 15 -8.03 -13.04 -10.60
N LYS A 16 -8.88 -13.79 -11.31
CA LYS A 16 -9.08 -15.22 -11.02
C LYS A 16 -7.76 -15.96 -11.20
N ASN A 17 -7.45 -16.85 -10.25
CA ASN A 17 -6.24 -17.68 -10.23
C ASN A 17 -4.91 -16.92 -10.06
N TRP A 18 -4.94 -15.63 -9.68
CA TRP A 18 -3.72 -14.91 -9.30
C TRP A 18 -3.45 -15.06 -7.80
N ASP A 19 -2.24 -15.47 -7.45
CA ASP A 19 -1.78 -15.49 -6.06
C ASP A 19 -1.23 -14.12 -5.65
N TYR A 20 -2.04 -13.36 -4.93
CA TYR A 20 -1.66 -12.04 -4.40
C TYR A 20 -0.67 -12.10 -3.23
N SER A 21 -0.26 -13.29 -2.77
CA SER A 21 0.79 -13.45 -1.76
C SER A 21 2.19 -13.67 -2.35
N SER A 22 2.27 -13.90 -3.66
CA SER A 22 3.54 -14.04 -4.37
C SER A 22 4.31 -12.70 -4.42
N GLU A 23 5.63 -12.79 -4.48
CA GLU A 23 6.52 -11.63 -4.65
C GLU A 23 6.19 -10.88 -5.95
N ALA A 24 6.07 -9.55 -5.86
CA ALA A 24 5.84 -8.68 -7.00
C ALA A 24 6.28 -7.25 -6.67
N ILE A 25 6.53 -6.45 -7.72
CA ILE A 25 6.90 -5.05 -7.59
C ILE A 25 5.62 -4.21 -7.53
N TYR A 26 5.50 -3.36 -6.52
CA TYR A 26 4.37 -2.45 -6.35
C TYR A 26 4.86 -1.00 -6.28
N PHE A 27 4.13 -0.09 -6.92
CA PHE A 27 4.25 1.33 -6.69
C PHE A 27 2.99 1.82 -6.00
N ILE A 28 3.11 2.29 -4.77
CA ILE A 28 1.98 2.71 -3.94
C ILE A 28 2.12 4.20 -3.65
N THR A 29 1.07 4.96 -3.91
CA THR A 29 0.93 6.35 -3.46
C THR A 29 -0.17 6.41 -2.41
N LEU A 30 0.12 7.01 -1.27
CA LEU A 30 -0.82 7.14 -0.16
C LEU A 30 -0.72 8.54 0.45
N VAL A 31 -1.81 9.00 1.07
CA VAL A 31 -1.83 10.23 1.85
C VAL A 31 -1.98 9.83 3.31
N ALA A 32 -1.01 10.21 4.14
CA ALA A 32 -1.06 9.96 5.57
C ALA A 32 -2.26 10.66 6.22
N GLN A 33 -2.80 10.07 7.29
CA GLN A 33 -3.77 10.73 8.14
C GLN A 33 -3.20 12.09 8.60
N ASN A 34 -4.04 13.13 8.56
CA ASN A 34 -3.65 14.51 8.88
C ASN A 34 -2.47 15.07 8.06
N ARG A 35 -2.08 14.40 6.96
CA ARG A 35 -0.89 14.74 6.15
C ARG A 35 0.40 14.74 6.95
N GLU A 36 0.50 13.86 7.94
CA GLU A 36 1.72 13.73 8.74
C GLU A 36 2.91 13.25 7.90
N CYS A 37 4.07 13.81 8.19
CA CYS A 37 5.34 13.48 7.53
C CYS A 37 5.97 12.23 8.17
N ILE A 38 5.34 11.06 7.97
CA ILE A 38 5.64 9.81 8.70
C ILE A 38 7.09 9.33 8.49
N PHE A 39 7.62 9.48 7.27
CA PHE A 39 8.93 8.96 6.86
C PHE A 39 10.06 9.98 6.94
N GLY A 40 9.78 11.20 7.39
CA GLY A 40 10.73 12.31 7.39
C GLY A 40 10.22 13.49 6.56
N THR A 41 11.11 14.39 6.22
CA THR A 41 10.76 15.68 5.60
C THR A 41 11.50 15.88 4.29
N ILE A 42 10.94 16.73 3.42
CA ILE A 42 11.63 17.16 2.20
C ILE A 42 12.25 18.54 2.46
N ALA A 43 13.55 18.65 2.23
CA ALA A 43 14.30 19.90 2.29
C ALA A 43 15.23 19.98 1.07
N ASP A 44 15.28 21.14 0.41
CA ASP A 44 16.10 21.35 -0.80
C ASP A 44 15.89 20.27 -1.88
N ASP A 45 14.62 19.93 -2.15
CA ASP A 45 14.19 18.88 -3.09
C ASP A 45 14.76 17.47 -2.79
N LYS A 46 15.23 17.25 -1.56
CA LYS A 46 15.76 15.96 -1.10
C LYS A 46 14.96 15.43 0.08
N MET A 47 14.72 14.13 0.06
CA MET A 47 14.12 13.42 1.19
C MET A 47 15.15 13.28 2.31
N THR A 48 14.81 13.81 3.49
CA THR A 48 15.54 13.59 4.74
C THR A 48 14.76 12.58 5.57
N LEU A 49 15.28 11.35 5.67
CA LEU A 49 14.60 10.26 6.37
C LEU A 49 14.69 10.43 7.88
N ASN A 50 13.58 10.15 8.58
CA ASN A 50 13.58 9.93 10.02
C ASN A 50 13.79 8.43 10.33
N ASP A 51 13.69 8.03 11.60
CA ASP A 51 13.89 6.64 12.00
C ASP A 51 12.90 5.66 11.35
N ASN A 52 11.66 6.08 11.08
CA ASN A 52 10.70 5.26 10.33
C ASN A 52 11.05 5.20 8.84
N GLY A 53 11.53 6.29 8.27
CA GLY A 53 11.94 6.37 6.87
C GLY A 53 13.13 5.48 6.54
N LYS A 54 14.04 5.26 7.51
CA LYS A 54 15.20 4.36 7.35
C LYS A 54 14.81 2.90 7.09
N ILE A 55 13.58 2.48 7.41
CA ILE A 55 13.07 1.14 7.06
C ILE A 55 13.13 0.92 5.53
N ILE A 56 13.04 1.99 4.74
CA ILE A 56 13.11 1.93 3.27
C ILE A 56 14.55 1.74 2.78
N GLU A 57 15.58 2.11 3.55
CA GLU A 57 16.98 2.03 3.10
C GLU A 57 17.45 0.58 2.89
N THR A 58 16.85 -0.38 3.59
CA THR A 58 17.23 -1.79 3.52
C THR A 58 16.44 -2.59 2.49
N GLU A 59 15.41 -1.99 1.88
CA GLU A 59 14.47 -2.68 0.99
C GLU A 59 14.67 -2.23 -0.46
N LEU A 60 15.59 -2.91 -1.17
CA LEU A 60 15.74 -2.89 -2.63
C LEU A 60 16.16 -4.28 -3.16
#